data_AF-A0A9N9BRR3-F1
#
_entry.id   AF-A0A9N9BRR3-F1
#
_cell.length_a   1.000
_cell.length_b   1.000
_cell.length_c   1.000
_cell.angle_alpha   90.00
_cell.angle_beta   90.00
_cell.angle_gamma   90.00
#
_symmetry.space_group_name_H-M   'P 1'
#
loop_
_entity.id
_entity.type
_entity.pdbx_description
1 polymer ?
#
loop_
_entity_poly.entity_id
_entity_poly.type
_entity_poly.pdbx_seq_one_letter_code
_entity_poly.pdbx_strand_id
1 'polypeptide(L)'
;MSNPNSTTAVGNRFTFRVLNLLLATNADVQITPAGVGDRGVDIYGSYCGFYMVVQCKDQVAPIRENQIREFEGVLSRYNFEGVFGLFIISSRGSFTKYAQDRARSSPNLVLTTDENLEENLEQFQAGPSGLVIRETLGELRDLHINLERQILEEFDNFRSENRSYTIKKINSAREVAKRIRAANITRANSSIHL
;
A
#
# COMPACT_ATOMS: atom_id res chain seq x y z
N MET A 1 10.04 -21.83 30.27
CA MET A 1 8.67 -22.28 29.94
C MET A 1 7.69 -21.25 30.48
N SER A 2 7.15 -20.39 29.63
CA SER A 2 6.22 -19.32 30.01
C SER A 2 4.77 -19.82 30.02
N ASN A 3 4.02 -19.46 31.05
CA ASN A 3 2.64 -19.90 31.30
C ASN A 3 1.68 -19.35 30.22
N PRO A 4 0.97 -20.21 29.46
CA PRO A 4 0.09 -19.79 28.36
C PRO A 4 -1.17 -19.03 28.82
N ASN A 5 -1.43 -18.95 30.13
CA ASN A 5 -2.56 -18.22 30.72
C ASN A 5 -2.18 -16.82 31.27
N SER A 6 -1.02 -16.28 30.93
CA SER A 6 -0.70 -14.89 31.27
C SER A 6 -1.56 -13.93 30.42
N THR A 7 -2.09 -12.88 31.04
CA THR A 7 -2.86 -11.79 30.40
C THR A 7 -2.14 -11.20 29.17
N THR A 8 -0.81 -11.29 29.16
CA THR A 8 0.08 -10.94 28.05
C THR A 8 -0.17 -11.79 26.79
N ALA A 9 -0.54 -13.06 26.93
CA ALA A 9 -0.83 -13.95 25.80
C ALA A 9 -2.19 -13.64 25.14
N VAL A 10 -3.18 -13.15 25.89
CA VAL A 10 -4.51 -12.78 25.35
C VAL A 10 -4.46 -11.41 24.67
N GLY A 11 -3.81 -10.42 25.30
CA GLY A 11 -3.56 -9.11 24.68
C GLY A 11 -2.82 -9.26 23.35
N ASN A 12 -1.78 -10.10 23.31
CA ASN A 12 -1.08 -10.40 22.07
C ASN A 12 -1.99 -11.04 21.01
N ARG A 13 -2.87 -11.98 21.36
CA ARG A 13 -3.78 -12.62 20.38
C ARG A 13 -4.72 -11.63 19.71
N PHE A 14 -5.32 -10.73 20.49
CA PHE A 14 -6.20 -9.71 19.92
C PHE A 14 -5.41 -8.74 19.03
N THR A 15 -4.24 -8.28 19.49
CA THR A 15 -3.35 -7.44 18.68
C THR A 15 -2.93 -8.13 17.37
N PHE A 16 -2.59 -9.42 17.38
CA PHE A 16 -2.29 -10.18 16.16
C PHE A 16 -3.49 -10.31 15.23
N ARG A 17 -4.70 -10.51 15.76
CA ARG A 17 -5.93 -10.52 14.94
C ARG A 17 -6.12 -9.16 14.26
N VAL A 18 -6.02 -8.07 15.01
CA VAL A 18 -6.13 -6.71 14.48
C VAL A 18 -5.06 -6.45 13.43
N LEU A 19 -3.80 -6.85 13.67
CA LEU A 19 -2.72 -6.73 12.69
C LEU A 19 -3.10 -7.42 11.36
N ASN A 20 -3.59 -8.66 11.41
CA ASN A 20 -3.99 -9.38 10.21
C ASN A 20 -5.15 -8.72 9.47
N LEU A 21 -6.10 -8.13 10.19
CA LEU A 21 -7.19 -7.37 9.58
C LEU A 21 -6.66 -6.10 8.89
N LEU A 22 -5.75 -5.37 9.54
CA LEU A 22 -5.10 -4.19 8.95
C LEU A 22 -4.28 -4.57 7.70
N LEU A 23 -3.52 -5.66 7.74
CA LEU A 23 -2.74 -6.17 6.61
C LEU A 23 -3.60 -6.68 5.44
N ALA A 24 -4.87 -7.03 5.70
CA ALA A 24 -5.83 -7.36 4.65
C ALA A 24 -6.36 -6.12 3.92
N THR A 25 -6.11 -4.92 4.47
CA THR A 25 -6.37 -3.63 3.81
C THR A 25 -5.12 -3.12 3.09
N ASN A 26 -5.19 -1.93 2.48
CA ASN A 26 -4.02 -1.22 1.93
C ASN A 26 -3.13 -0.56 3.01
N ALA A 27 -3.08 -1.12 4.23
CA ALA A 27 -2.24 -0.60 5.30
C ALA A 27 -0.88 -1.31 5.30
N ASP A 28 0.19 -0.55 5.55
CA ASP A 28 1.53 -1.08 5.81
C ASP A 28 1.83 -0.92 7.31
N VAL A 29 1.78 -2.01 8.07
CA VAL A 29 1.73 -1.98 9.54
C VAL A 29 2.60 -3.04 10.21
N GLN A 30 3.04 -2.73 11.43
CA GLN A 30 3.81 -3.64 12.27
C GLN A 30 3.53 -3.44 13.77
N ILE A 31 3.78 -4.50 14.55
CA ILE A 31 3.62 -4.48 16.02
C ILE A 31 4.74 -3.66 16.66
N THR A 32 4.40 -2.89 17.70
CA THR A 32 5.38 -2.18 18.53
C THR A 32 6.30 -3.18 19.25
N PRO A 33 7.64 -3.09 19.09
CA PRO A 33 8.56 -3.99 19.77
C PRO A 33 8.47 -3.89 21.30
N ALA A 34 8.40 -5.04 21.97
CA ALA A 34 8.40 -5.11 23.42
C ALA A 34 9.68 -4.48 24.01
N GLY A 35 9.52 -3.63 25.05
CA GLY A 35 10.64 -3.03 25.78
C GLY A 35 10.98 -1.58 25.38
N VAL A 36 10.48 -1.09 24.24
CA VAL A 36 10.57 0.34 23.89
C VAL A 36 9.30 1.03 24.38
N GLY A 37 9.22 1.28 25.69
CA GLY A 37 8.21 2.11 26.32
C GLY A 37 6.81 1.91 25.74
N ASP A 38 6.19 0.78 26.08
CA ASP A 38 4.82 0.38 25.73
C ASP A 38 3.82 1.41 26.28
N ARG A 39 3.75 2.55 25.58
CA ARG A 39 3.20 3.82 26.03
C ARG A 39 1.74 3.97 25.63
N GLY A 40 1.06 2.84 25.36
CA GLY A 40 -0.26 2.81 24.77
C GLY A 40 -0.23 2.86 23.23
N VAL A 41 0.68 2.12 22.59
CA VAL A 41 0.69 1.88 21.15
C VAL A 41 1.03 0.42 20.87
N ASP A 42 0.08 -0.34 20.35
CA ASP A 42 0.25 -1.77 20.06
C ASP A 42 0.74 -2.01 18.62
N ILE A 43 0.22 -1.23 17.66
CA ILE A 43 0.55 -1.34 16.23
C ILE A 43 0.79 0.07 15.70
N TYR A 44 1.73 0.20 14.77
CA TYR A 44 1.98 1.45 14.04
C TYR A 44 2.26 1.14 12.57
N GLY A 45 2.11 2.15 11.72
CA GLY A 45 2.34 1.98 10.29
C GLY A 45 1.82 3.14 9.47
N SER A 46 1.37 2.84 8.27
CA SER A 46 0.71 3.80 7.39
C SER A 46 -0.54 3.24 6.74
N TYR A 47 -1.50 4.11 6.47
CA TYR A 47 -2.71 3.79 5.72
C TYR A 47 -3.08 4.99 4.84
N CYS A 48 -3.21 4.77 3.52
CA CYS A 48 -3.49 5.84 2.55
C CYS A 48 -2.59 7.09 2.69
N GLY A 49 -1.31 6.87 3.04
CA GLY A 49 -0.31 7.92 3.22
C GLY A 49 -0.37 8.69 4.54
N PHE A 50 -1.26 8.30 5.45
CA PHE A 50 -1.24 8.76 6.83
C PHE A 50 -0.40 7.83 7.69
N TYR A 51 0.35 8.40 8.62
CA TYR A 51 0.95 7.64 9.70
C TYR A 51 -0.14 7.20 10.68
N MET A 52 -0.25 5.91 10.91
CA MET A 52 -1.27 5.30 11.73
C MET A 52 -0.67 4.84 13.07
N VAL A 53 -1.32 5.23 14.16
CA VAL A 53 -0.99 4.80 15.52
C VAL A 53 -2.20 4.05 16.06
N VAL A 54 -2.01 2.83 16.55
CA VAL A 54 -3.11 1.94 16.94
C VAL A 54 -2.97 1.50 18.39
N GLN A 55 -4.07 1.61 19.13
CA GLN A 55 -4.22 0.99 20.45
C GLN A 55 -5.30 -0.09 20.36
N CYS A 56 -4.95 -1.28 20.79
CA CYS A 56 -5.83 -2.45 20.89
C CYS A 56 -6.29 -2.62 22.34
N LYS A 57 -7.57 -2.90 22.55
CA LYS A 57 -8.11 -3.23 23.88
C LYS A 57 -9.12 -4.37 23.82
N ASP A 58 -8.69 -5.57 24.22
CA ASP A 58 -9.58 -6.71 24.36
C ASP A 58 -10.25 -6.72 25.74
N GLN A 59 -11.38 -6.02 25.86
CA GLN A 59 -12.18 -6.04 27.08
C GLN A 59 -13.67 -5.96 26.80
N VAL A 60 -14.46 -6.62 27.66
CA VAL A 60 -15.94 -6.57 27.63
C VAL A 60 -16.47 -5.30 28.30
N ALA A 61 -15.73 -4.78 29.29
CA ALA A 61 -16.12 -3.56 30.00
C ALA A 61 -16.13 -2.35 29.05
N PRO A 62 -17.15 -1.48 29.11
CA PRO A 62 -17.22 -0.30 28.25
C PRO A 62 -16.00 0.60 28.38
N ILE A 63 -15.45 1.03 27.24
CA ILE A 63 -14.35 2.00 27.18
C ILE A 63 -14.86 3.37 27.60
N ARG A 64 -14.19 3.94 28.59
CA ARG A 64 -14.51 5.24 29.18
C ARG A 64 -13.72 6.36 28.53
N GLU A 65 -14.22 7.58 28.68
CA GLU A 65 -13.61 8.80 28.14
C GLU A 65 -12.14 8.96 28.56
N ASN A 66 -11.77 8.61 29.80
CA ASN A 66 -10.39 8.76 30.27
C ASN A 66 -9.40 7.90 29.45
N GLN A 67 -9.80 6.71 29.02
CA GLN A 67 -8.95 5.85 28.18
C GLN A 67 -8.74 6.47 26.79
N ILE A 68 -9.75 7.18 26.28
CA ILE A 68 -9.65 7.92 25.03
C ILE A 68 -8.71 9.12 25.19
N ARG A 69 -8.85 9.89 26.28
CA ARG A 69 -7.94 11.01 26.59
C ARG A 69 -6.49 10.56 26.77
N GLU A 70 -6.28 9.41 27.40
CA GLU A 70 -4.95 8.80 27.55
C GLU A 70 -4.34 8.53 26.18
N PHE A 71 -5.11 7.91 25.26
CA PHE A 71 -4.64 7.65 23.90
C PHE A 71 -4.41 8.92 23.09
N GLU A 72 -5.26 9.95 23.22
CA GLU A 72 -4.99 11.27 22.62
C GLU A 72 -3.68 11.88 23.13
N GLY A 73 -3.38 11.72 24.42
CA GLY A 73 -2.10 12.11 25.00
C GLY A 73 -0.90 11.32 24.46
N VAL A 74 -1.13 10.14 23.88
CA VAL A 74 -0.12 9.39 23.11
C VAL A 74 0.03 10.00 21.72
N LEU A 75 -1.09 10.24 21.03
CA LEU A 75 -1.11 10.84 19.68
C LEU A 75 -0.45 12.23 19.66
N SER A 76 -0.58 13.02 20.73
CA SER A 76 0.02 14.36 20.81
C SER A 76 1.56 14.38 20.78
N ARG A 77 2.21 13.22 20.96
CA ARG A 77 3.66 13.07 20.83
C ARG A 77 4.11 12.95 19.38
N TYR A 78 3.17 12.68 18.47
CA TYR A 78 3.39 12.62 17.05
C TYR A 78 2.99 13.97 16.45
N ASN A 79 3.72 14.43 15.43
CA ASN A 79 3.37 15.68 14.75
C ASN A 79 1.97 15.50 14.13
N PHE A 80 1.00 16.36 14.49
CA PHE A 80 -0.42 16.13 14.17
C PHE A 80 -0.73 16.10 12.67
N GLU A 81 0.13 16.70 11.84
CA GLU A 81 -0.02 16.70 10.39
C GLU A 81 0.29 15.30 9.83
N GLY A 82 -0.74 14.65 9.28
CA GLY A 82 -0.61 13.35 8.63
C GLY A 82 -0.64 12.15 9.59
N VAL A 83 -0.94 12.34 10.87
CA VAL A 83 -1.09 11.24 11.85
C VAL A 83 -2.57 11.05 12.20
N PHE A 84 -3.03 9.80 12.18
CA PHE A 84 -4.30 9.44 12.81
C PHE A 84 -4.15 8.27 13.78
N GLY A 85 -4.93 8.34 14.84
CA GLY A 85 -5.07 7.32 15.86
C GLY A 85 -6.26 6.43 15.60
N LEU A 86 -6.06 5.14 15.85
CA LEU A 86 -7.09 4.12 15.73
C LEU A 86 -7.19 3.37 17.05
N PHE A 87 -8.32 3.54 17.75
CA PHE A 87 -8.59 2.84 19.00
C PHE A 87 -9.55 1.69 18.73
N ILE A 88 -9.04 0.46 18.82
CA ILE A 88 -9.75 -0.75 18.43
C ILE A 88 -10.09 -1.57 19.66
N ILE A 89 -11.35 -1.96 19.77
CA ILE A 89 -11.79 -2.94 20.77
C ILE A 89 -12.33 -4.21 20.13
N SER A 90 -12.37 -5.30 20.90
CA SER A 90 -13.12 -6.49 20.49
C SER A 90 -14.61 -6.14 20.37
N SER A 91 -15.30 -6.73 19.39
CA SER A 91 -16.74 -6.62 19.17
C SER A 91 -17.59 -7.04 20.38
N ARG A 92 -17.01 -7.74 21.35
CA ARG A 92 -17.64 -8.08 22.64
C ARG A 92 -17.72 -6.89 23.60
N GLY A 93 -16.95 -5.83 23.35
CA GLY A 93 -16.92 -4.61 24.14
C GLY A 93 -17.83 -3.52 23.56
N SER A 94 -17.79 -2.35 24.20
CA SER A 94 -18.48 -1.15 23.70
C SER A 94 -17.76 0.11 24.12
N PHE A 95 -18.09 1.24 23.47
CA PHE A 95 -17.67 2.56 23.91
C PHE A 95 -18.81 3.22 24.69
N THR A 96 -18.48 3.89 25.79
CA THR A 96 -19.45 4.78 26.45
C THR A 96 -19.80 5.97 25.56
N LYS A 97 -20.97 6.56 25.76
CA LYS A 97 -21.38 7.79 25.06
C LYS A 97 -20.32 8.91 25.18
N TYR A 98 -19.76 9.11 26.37
CA TYR A 98 -18.71 10.10 26.61
C TYR A 98 -17.42 9.81 25.84
N ALA A 99 -17.03 8.53 25.70
CA ALA A 99 -15.89 8.14 24.87
C ALA A 99 -16.14 8.47 23.38
N GLN A 100 -17.34 8.17 22.88
CA GLN A 100 -17.73 8.49 21.51
C GLN A 100 -17.77 10.00 21.27
N ASP A 101 -18.38 10.76 22.18
CA ASP A 101 -18.48 12.22 22.09
C ASP A 101 -17.08 12.85 22.13
N ARG A 102 -16.17 12.31 22.94
CA ARG A 102 -14.76 12.75 22.95
C ARG A 102 -14.07 12.49 21.62
N ALA A 103 -14.17 11.29 21.07
CA ALA A 103 -13.55 10.99 19.78
C ALA A 103 -14.12 11.81 18.63
N ARG A 104 -15.43 12.10 18.63
CA ARG A 104 -16.05 13.03 17.66
C ARG A 104 -15.47 14.45 17.71
N SER A 105 -14.98 14.87 18.87
CA SER A 105 -14.29 16.16 19.03
C SER A 105 -12.82 16.14 18.59
N SER A 106 -12.30 14.99 18.19
CA SER A 106 -10.89 14.77 17.88
C SER A 106 -10.72 14.39 16.40
N PRO A 107 -10.17 15.29 15.57
CA PRO A 107 -10.21 15.15 14.11
C PRO A 107 -9.41 13.96 13.57
N ASN A 108 -8.44 13.48 14.35
CA ASN A 108 -7.50 12.45 13.94
C ASN A 108 -7.67 11.16 14.76
N LEU A 109 -8.86 10.91 15.32
CA LEU A 109 -9.11 9.71 16.13
C LEU A 109 -10.33 8.95 15.63
N VAL A 110 -10.13 7.67 15.34
CA VAL A 110 -11.19 6.73 14.98
C VAL A 110 -11.37 5.71 16.10
N LEU A 111 -12.61 5.53 16.54
CA LEU A 111 -13.00 4.43 17.42
C LEU A 111 -13.66 3.34 16.59
N THR A 112 -13.21 2.10 16.73
CA THR A 112 -13.80 0.98 15.99
C THR A 112 -13.77 -0.31 16.78
N THR A 113 -14.55 -1.28 16.31
CA THR A 113 -14.40 -2.69 16.68
C THR A 113 -13.56 -3.42 15.63
N ASP A 114 -13.10 -4.62 15.96
CA ASP A 114 -12.46 -5.52 15.00
C ASP A 114 -13.41 -5.99 13.87
N GLU A 115 -14.71 -6.02 14.11
CA GLU A 115 -15.72 -6.36 13.08
C GLU A 115 -16.00 -5.22 12.09
N ASN A 116 -15.94 -3.97 12.53
CA ASN A 116 -16.24 -2.80 11.69
C ASN A 116 -14.98 -2.07 11.21
N LEU A 117 -13.81 -2.69 11.39
CA LEU A 117 -12.51 -2.06 11.13
C LEU A 117 -12.38 -1.56 9.69
N GLU A 118 -12.67 -2.43 8.72
CA GLU A 118 -12.54 -2.13 7.30
C GLU A 118 -13.46 -0.99 6.88
N GLU A 119 -14.75 -1.09 7.20
CA GLU A 119 -15.74 -0.04 6.90
C GLU A 119 -15.35 1.31 7.52
N ASN A 120 -14.93 1.32 8.79
CA ASN A 120 -14.57 2.56 9.48
C ASN A 120 -13.27 3.17 8.95
N LEU A 121 -12.33 2.35 8.47
CA LEU A 121 -11.11 2.83 7.80
C LEU A 121 -11.43 3.41 6.42
N GLU A 122 -12.32 2.79 5.65
CA GLU A 122 -12.76 3.32 4.36
C GLU A 122 -13.52 4.65 4.49
N GLN A 123 -14.33 4.77 5.56
CA GLN A 123 -15.07 5.99 5.87
C GLN A 123 -14.19 7.09 6.49
N PHE A 124 -12.96 6.77 6.91
CA PHE A 124 -12.06 7.75 7.49
C PHE A 124 -11.75 8.86 6.46
N GLN A 125 -12.29 10.04 6.75
CA GLN A 125 -11.94 11.27 6.07
C GLN A 125 -11.01 12.02 7.00
N ALA A 126 -9.74 12.13 6.60
CA ALA A 126 -8.82 12.96 7.35
C ALA A 126 -9.27 14.43 7.30
N GLY A 127 -8.90 15.22 8.31
CA GLY A 127 -9.16 16.66 8.31
C GLY A 127 -8.53 17.39 7.10
N PRO A 128 -8.71 18.71 6.95
CA PRO A 128 -8.29 19.47 5.76
C PRO A 128 -6.86 19.19 5.29
N SER A 129 -5.89 19.13 6.20
CA SER A 129 -4.49 18.81 5.88
C SER A 129 -4.31 17.39 5.35
N GLY A 130 -5.12 16.45 5.84
CA GLY A 130 -5.14 15.09 5.34
C GLY A 130 -5.86 14.94 4.00
N LEU A 131 -6.91 15.71 3.75
CA LEU A 131 -7.51 15.79 2.42
C LEU A 131 -6.48 16.26 1.39
N VAL A 132 -5.68 17.30 1.70
CA VAL A 132 -4.58 17.76 0.84
C VAL A 132 -3.56 16.66 0.59
N ILE A 133 -3.14 15.92 1.63
CA ILE A 133 -2.23 14.79 1.49
C ILE A 133 -2.85 13.71 0.59
N ARG A 134 -4.13 13.37 0.78
CA ARG A 134 -4.83 12.35 0.00
C ARG A 134 -5.00 12.76 -1.47
N GLU A 135 -5.33 14.01 -1.74
CA GLU A 135 -5.41 14.57 -3.10
C GLU A 135 -4.04 14.53 -3.77
N THR A 136 -3.00 15.01 -3.09
CA THR A 136 -1.62 15.00 -3.61
C THR A 136 -1.14 13.57 -3.88
N LEU A 137 -1.47 12.61 -3.00
CA LEU A 137 -1.15 11.20 -3.20
C LEU A 137 -1.96 10.57 -4.35
N GLY A 138 -3.22 10.99 -4.52
CA GLY A 138 -4.05 10.61 -5.67
C GLY A 138 -3.40 11.07 -6.98
N GLU A 139 -3.02 12.35 -7.06
CA GLU A 139 -2.32 12.91 -8.21
C GLU A 139 -1.00 12.18 -8.51
N LEU A 140 -0.20 11.88 -7.47
CA LEU A 140 1.03 11.11 -7.62
C LEU A 140 0.79 9.69 -8.12
N ARG A 141 -0.28 9.03 -7.67
CA ARG A 141 -0.65 7.69 -8.12
C ARG A 141 -1.07 7.69 -9.59
N ASP A 142 -1.88 8.66 -9.99
CA ASP A 142 -2.30 8.80 -11.39
C ASP A 142 -1.11 9.13 -12.30
N LEU A 143 -0.19 9.97 -11.82
CA LEU A 143 1.06 10.26 -12.52
C LEU A 143 1.90 8.98 -12.71
N HIS A 144 2.01 8.16 -11.67
CA HIS A 144 2.73 6.89 -11.72
C HIS A 144 2.14 5.93 -12.76
N ILE A 145 0.82 5.73 -12.73
CA ILE A 145 0.10 4.86 -13.69
C ILE A 145 0.29 5.37 -15.13
N ASN A 146 0.24 6.69 -15.33
CA ASN A 146 0.46 7.27 -16.65
C ASN A 146 1.91 7.10 -17.13
N LEU A 147 2.89 7.23 -16.23
CA LEU A 147 4.30 7.01 -16.56
C LEU A 147 4.57 5.55 -16.92
N GLU A 148 4.04 4.60 -16.16
CA GLU A 148 4.14 3.17 -16.46
C GLU A 148 3.55 2.84 -17.84
N ARG A 149 2.39 3.43 -18.17
CA ARG A 149 1.76 3.24 -19.49
C ARG A 149 2.65 3.78 -20.62
N GLN A 150 3.19 4.98 -20.46
CA GLN A 150 4.09 5.58 -21.46
C GLN A 150 5.35 4.74 -21.69
N ILE A 151 5.95 4.24 -20.61
CA ILE A 151 7.12 3.36 -20.69
C ILE A 151 6.79 2.09 -21.48
N LEU A 152 5.63 1.47 -21.22
CA LEU A 152 5.20 0.27 -21.95
C LEU A 152 4.96 0.56 -23.44
N GLU A 153 4.29 1.67 -23.76
CA GLU A 153 4.05 2.10 -25.15
C GLU A 153 5.35 2.38 -25.90
N GLU A 154 6.31 3.08 -25.29
CA GLU A 154 7.63 3.30 -25.88
C GLU A 154 8.39 1.98 -26.11
N PHE A 155 8.29 1.04 -25.17
CA PHE A 155 8.96 -0.26 -25.29
C PHE A 155 8.40 -1.09 -26.46
N ASP A 156 7.08 -1.08 -26.64
CA ASP A 156 6.42 -1.74 -27.76
C ASP A 156 6.75 -1.07 -29.10
N ASN A 157 6.78 0.26 -29.14
CA ASN A 157 7.20 1.02 -30.31
C ASN A 157 8.64 0.65 -30.70
N PHE A 158 9.59 0.69 -29.76
CA PHE A 158 10.99 0.33 -29.99
C PHE A 158 11.14 -1.12 -30.49
N ARG A 159 10.36 -2.06 -29.95
CA ARG A 159 10.36 -3.46 -30.38
C ARG A 159 9.85 -3.59 -31.82
N SER A 160 8.80 -2.85 -32.17
CA SER A 160 8.22 -2.85 -33.51
C SER A 160 9.20 -2.26 -34.56
N GLU A 161 9.87 -1.16 -34.22
CA GLU A 161 10.85 -0.49 -35.08
C GLU A 161 12.07 -1.37 -35.34
N ASN A 162 12.63 -1.98 -34.30
CA ASN A 162 13.76 -2.90 -34.44
C ASN A 162 13.41 -4.13 -35.29
N ARG A 163 12.19 -4.66 -35.14
CA ARG A 163 11.69 -5.77 -35.97
C ARG A 163 11.59 -5.34 -37.43
N SER A 164 11.03 -4.16 -37.70
CA SER A 164 10.92 -3.59 -39.05
C SER A 164 12.30 -3.37 -39.69
N TYR A 165 13.26 -2.81 -38.95
CA TYR A 165 14.63 -2.62 -39.40
C TYR A 165 15.31 -3.95 -39.74
N THR A 166 15.16 -4.96 -38.89
CA THR A 166 15.71 -6.30 -39.10
C THR A 166 15.15 -6.95 -40.36
N ILE A 167 13.83 -6.87 -40.58
CA ILE A 167 13.17 -7.39 -41.78
C ILE A 167 13.69 -6.70 -43.05
N LYS A 168 13.81 -5.37 -43.04
CA LYS A 168 14.38 -4.62 -44.18
C LYS A 168 15.79 -5.08 -44.52
N LYS A 169 16.65 -5.29 -43.50
CA LYS A 169 18.03 -5.74 -43.68
C LYS A 169 18.11 -7.15 -44.29
N ILE A 170 17.26 -8.07 -43.82
CA ILE A 170 17.16 -9.44 -44.37
C ILE A 170 16.71 -9.42 -45.83
N ASN A 171 15.70 -8.63 -46.18
CA ASN A 171 15.20 -8.54 -47.55
C ASN A 171 16.25 -7.95 -48.50
N SER A 172 16.97 -6.92 -48.07
CA SER A 172 18.08 -6.36 -48.84
C SER A 172 19.19 -7.39 -49.09
N ALA A 173 19.57 -8.16 -48.08
CA ALA A 173 20.57 -9.22 -48.22
C ALA A 173 20.12 -10.33 -49.18
N ARG A 174 18.83 -10.71 -49.13
CA ARG A 174 18.24 -11.69 -50.08
C ARG A 174 18.29 -11.20 -51.52
N GLU A 175 17.99 -9.93 -51.78
CA GLU A 175 18.07 -9.38 -53.13
C GLU A 175 19.49 -9.31 -53.68
N VAL A 176 20.47 -8.96 -52.83
CA VAL A 176 21.89 -9.03 -53.22
C VAL A 176 22.30 -10.47 -53.57
N ALA A 177 21.91 -11.46 -52.75
CA ALA A 177 22.23 -12.86 -53.01
C ALA A 177 21.59 -13.39 -54.31
N LYS A 178 20.36 -12.96 -54.63
CA LYS A 178 19.70 -13.29 -55.92
C LYS A 178 20.49 -12.73 -57.10
N ARG A 179 20.92 -11.46 -57.04
CA ARG A 179 21.71 -10.82 -58.10
C ARG A 179 23.05 -11.53 -58.33
N ILE A 180 23.74 -11.91 -57.25
CA ILE A 180 25.00 -12.66 -57.33
C ILE A 180 24.78 -14.03 -58.00
N ARG A 181 23.73 -14.77 -57.59
CA ARG A 181 23.40 -16.06 -58.22
C ARG A 181 23.08 -15.92 -59.70
N ALA A 182 22.28 -14.93 -60.08
CA ALA A 182 21.95 -14.68 -61.47
C ALA A 182 23.19 -14.36 -62.30
N ALA A 183 24.06 -13.47 -61.82
CA ALA A 183 25.33 -13.14 -62.49
C ALA A 183 26.27 -14.34 -62.65
N ASN A 184 26.33 -15.23 -61.65
CA ASN A 184 27.13 -16.45 -61.73
C ASN A 184 26.58 -17.46 -62.75
N ILE A 185 25.25 -17.59 -62.85
CA ILE A 185 24.60 -18.43 -63.87
C ILE A 185 24.88 -17.87 -65.27
N THR A 186 24.75 -16.55 -65.45
CA THR A 186 25.05 -15.90 -66.74
C THR A 186 26.51 -16.10 -67.14
N ARG A 187 27.46 -15.97 -66.20
CA ARG A 187 28.88 -16.25 -66.45
C ARG A 187 29.14 -17.70 -66.82
N ALA A 188 28.55 -18.66 -66.10
CA ALA A 188 28.71 -20.08 -66.40
C ALA A 188 28.20 -20.42 -67.81
N ASN A 189 27.07 -19.85 -68.22
CA ASN A 189 26.49 -20.07 -69.55
C ASN A 189 27.32 -19.40 -70.66
N SER A 190 27.94 -18.24 -70.42
CA SER A 190 28.86 -17.62 -71.38
C SER A 190 30.18 -18.36 -71.56
N SER A 191 30.62 -19.13 -70.55
CA SER A 191 31.84 -19.95 -70.62
C SER A 191 31.65 -21.29 -71.35
N ILE A 192 30.41 -21.68 -71.65
CA ILE A 192 30.08 -22.94 -72.36
C ILE A 192 30.00 -22.73 -73.89
N HIS A 193 30.02 -21.48 -74.36
CA HIS A 193 29.90 -21.11 -75.78
C HIS A 193 31.20 -20.57 -76.42
N LEU A 194 32.36 -20.84 -75.82
CA LEU A 194 33.71 -20.63 -76.38
C LEU A 194 34.41 -21.97 -76.57
#